data_AF-A0A954ZAC9-F1
#
_entry.id   AF-A0A954ZAC9-F1
#
_cell.length_a   1.000
_cell.length_b   1.000
_cell.length_c   1.000
_cell.angle_alpha   90.00
_cell.angle_beta   90.00
_cell.angle_gamma   90.00
#
_symmetry.space_group_name_H-M   'P 1'
#
loop_
_entity.id
_entity.type
_entity.pdbx_description
1 polymer ?
#
loop_
_entity_poly.entity_id
_entity_poly.type
_entity_poly.pdbx_seq_one_letter_code
_entity_poly.pdbx_strand_id
1 'polypeptide(L)'
;NFVDGVELNGGDAGIDVIGGSSGTFSFASDSSITNPTGVGLNVQNSNAVVAYSGDIANTSGRSVVISGNTGGSVVVSGDVTDTGDGILVENNSGGTYTFTGTTDINSNGTDAALLVRNNTGGNLTVSGSTTIQTAGAQTAVEINNNTVAGTTRLSNLDVTTDSGTGLLATGVVSPATLELTGLNNTFTTATGVAVDMNNVRVGAQNVNIASVTANGGVNAVVLQNITGGSVNIGGSSTTAGDGGVIQAMTGDAIVATNVAGLTLNGLEITNTTGNALNLNHTGTAASTIAFTNSRITTATGSGVLFSNTGSGLTRLTVTDNQISGTTGAGIDLDVNDTAGTTNLVIQDNNVNVTNAEALLLNAAGANAKTINLLAEGNMLTTVGAASVAADIIVDGSASLNATIQGNNEFRNTNPGGVTAFEVETLGSGKVHLNLNGNTAIASNGAVDDYFLTETAGELTVFQLLPPVVAPDESIEDVNNGTFNISAGVTHDATPVPTP
;
A
#
# COMPACT_ATOMS: atom_id res chain seq x y z
N ASN A 1 26.90 38.72 1.66
CA ASN A 1 27.67 37.58 2.20
C ASN A 1 28.08 37.94 3.62
N PHE A 2 27.55 37.20 4.58
CA PHE A 2 27.90 37.29 5.99
C PHE A 2 28.87 36.14 6.26
N VAL A 3 30.16 36.46 6.20
CA VAL A 3 31.26 35.49 6.28
C VAL A 3 31.63 35.13 7.72
N ASP A 4 31.21 35.97 8.67
CA ASP A 4 31.25 35.71 10.11
C ASP A 4 29.81 35.47 10.60
N GLY A 5 29.66 34.77 11.72
CA GLY A 5 28.37 34.48 12.35
C GLY A 5 27.57 35.73 12.69
N VAL A 6 26.27 35.68 12.39
CA VAL A 6 25.29 36.69 12.79
C VAL A 6 24.26 36.04 13.71
N GLU A 7 24.07 36.60 14.91
CA GLU A 7 23.03 36.19 15.85
C GLU A 7 21.81 37.12 15.71
N LEU A 8 20.67 36.55 15.34
CA LEU A 8 19.37 37.22 15.24
C LEU A 8 18.44 36.60 16.30
N ASN A 9 18.06 37.36 17.33
CA ASN A 9 17.38 36.82 18.50
C ASN A 9 16.16 37.66 18.94
N GLY A 10 15.00 37.02 19.04
CA GLY A 10 13.77 37.61 19.56
C GLY A 10 13.11 38.62 18.62
N GLY A 11 11.89 39.05 18.95
CA GLY A 11 11.17 40.07 18.17
C GLY A 11 11.04 39.67 16.69
N ASP A 12 11.09 40.64 15.78
CA ASP A 12 11.03 40.36 14.33
C ASP A 12 12.42 40.09 13.71
N ALA A 13 13.36 39.54 14.49
CA ALA A 13 14.73 39.29 14.03
C ALA A 13 14.79 38.07 13.11
N GLY A 14 14.34 38.25 11.86
CA GLY A 14 14.42 37.28 10.77
C GLY A 14 15.19 37.83 9.55
N ILE A 15 15.27 37.01 8.51
CA ILE A 15 15.86 37.38 7.21
C ILE A 15 14.77 37.42 6.16
N ASP A 16 14.53 38.60 5.58
CA ASP A 16 13.59 38.77 4.46
C ASP A 16 14.33 38.98 3.13
N VAL A 17 14.14 38.06 2.18
CA VAL A 17 14.56 38.19 0.78
C VAL A 17 13.29 38.27 -0.08
N ILE A 18 12.83 39.50 -0.32
CA ILE A 18 11.52 39.77 -0.91
C ILE A 18 11.61 40.68 -2.15
N GLY A 19 10.48 40.85 -2.86
CA GLY A 19 10.29 41.95 -3.82
C GLY A 19 11.06 41.82 -5.13
N GLY A 20 11.21 40.61 -5.66
CA GLY A 20 11.85 40.36 -6.95
C GLY A 20 13.37 40.28 -6.89
N SER A 21 13.96 40.13 -5.70
CA SER A 21 15.42 40.04 -5.54
C SER A 21 16.01 38.92 -6.41
N SER A 22 17.14 39.19 -7.06
CA SER A 22 17.97 38.23 -7.80
C SER A 22 19.37 38.11 -7.19
N GLY A 23 19.55 38.66 -5.99
CA GLY A 23 20.84 38.69 -5.31
C GLY A 23 21.31 37.31 -4.87
N THR A 24 22.60 37.23 -4.54
CA THR A 24 23.21 36.07 -3.89
C THR A 24 23.51 36.39 -2.44
N PHE A 25 22.94 35.63 -1.52
CA PHE A 25 23.07 35.77 -0.08
C PHE A 25 23.66 34.49 0.49
N SER A 26 24.73 34.62 1.25
CA SER A 26 25.35 33.52 2.00
C SER A 26 25.53 33.93 3.45
N PHE A 27 25.28 32.99 4.35
CA PHE A 27 25.43 33.13 5.80
C PHE A 27 26.27 31.97 6.32
N ALA A 28 27.27 32.31 7.13
CA ALA A 28 28.20 31.36 7.74
C ALA A 28 27.50 30.40 8.72
N SER A 29 28.13 29.25 8.99
CA SER A 29 27.56 28.18 9.82
C SER A 29 27.44 28.53 11.30
N ASP A 30 28.15 29.56 11.76
CA ASP A 30 28.06 30.14 13.10
C ASP A 30 27.02 31.27 13.19
N SER A 31 26.19 31.46 12.15
CA SER A 31 24.99 32.32 12.23
C SER A 31 23.85 31.59 12.95
N SER A 32 22.94 32.33 13.55
CA SER A 32 21.76 31.76 14.20
C SER A 32 20.56 32.70 14.12
N ILE A 33 19.37 32.14 13.92
CA ILE A 33 18.08 32.81 14.14
C ILE A 33 17.41 32.11 15.31
N THR A 34 17.05 32.84 16.37
CA THR A 34 16.43 32.25 17.57
C THR A 34 15.21 33.05 18.02
N ASN A 35 14.07 32.36 18.16
CA ASN A 35 12.80 32.88 18.69
C ASN A 35 12.28 34.16 18.02
N PRO A 36 12.30 34.29 16.68
CA PRO A 36 11.56 35.38 16.05
C PRO A 36 10.05 35.23 16.36
N THR A 37 9.35 36.35 16.53
CA THR A 37 7.89 36.40 16.69
C THR A 37 7.15 36.10 15.38
N GLY A 38 7.86 36.14 14.25
CA GLY A 38 7.35 35.88 12.92
C GLY A 38 8.14 34.78 12.20
N VAL A 39 8.47 35.02 10.93
CA VAL A 39 9.22 34.07 10.11
C VAL A 39 10.72 34.19 10.39
N GLY A 40 11.41 33.05 10.52
CA GLY A 40 12.87 33.05 10.65
C GLY A 40 13.58 33.43 9.36
N LEU A 41 13.48 32.59 8.34
CA LEU A 41 13.98 32.85 6.98
C LEU A 41 12.82 32.94 6.00
N ASN A 42 12.68 34.09 5.35
CA ASN A 42 11.57 34.41 4.48
C ASN A 42 12.05 34.77 3.07
N VAL A 43 11.79 33.92 2.08
CA VAL A 43 12.17 34.13 0.68
C VAL A 43 10.91 34.15 -0.18
N GLN A 44 10.43 35.36 -0.52
CA GLN A 44 9.16 35.51 -1.23
C GLN A 44 9.26 36.34 -2.51
N ASN A 45 8.51 35.92 -3.53
CA ASN A 45 8.35 36.65 -4.79
C ASN A 45 9.73 37.04 -5.39
N SER A 46 10.69 36.14 -5.33
CA SER A 46 12.11 36.37 -5.60
C SER A 46 12.69 35.28 -6.53
N ASN A 47 13.88 35.53 -7.07
CA ASN A 47 14.71 34.61 -7.83
C ASN A 47 16.14 34.55 -7.24
N ALA A 48 16.28 34.85 -5.94
CA ALA A 48 17.57 34.93 -5.28
C ALA A 48 18.26 33.57 -5.15
N VAL A 49 19.57 33.61 -4.92
CA VAL A 49 20.36 32.46 -4.48
C VAL A 49 20.69 32.68 -3.01
N VAL A 50 20.05 31.91 -2.12
CA VAL A 50 20.23 31.97 -0.67
C VAL A 50 20.89 30.69 -0.20
N ALA A 51 22.02 30.81 0.51
CA ALA A 51 22.67 29.72 1.21
C ALA A 51 22.77 30.09 2.71
N TYR A 52 21.91 29.52 3.53
CA TYR A 52 21.87 29.72 4.97
C TYR A 52 22.43 28.49 5.67
N SER A 53 23.62 28.64 6.28
CA SER A 53 24.31 27.51 6.92
C SER A 53 24.18 27.48 8.43
N GLY A 54 23.59 28.52 9.02
CA GLY A 54 23.36 28.63 10.46
C GLY A 54 22.09 27.91 10.92
N ASP A 55 21.89 27.87 12.23
CA ASP A 55 20.72 27.20 12.84
C ASP A 55 19.52 28.15 12.94
N ILE A 56 18.31 27.61 12.78
CA ILE A 56 17.04 28.33 12.95
C ILE A 56 16.26 27.66 14.07
N ALA A 57 15.94 28.41 15.12
CA ALA A 57 15.04 28.01 16.18
C ALA A 57 13.83 28.96 16.24
N ASN A 58 12.60 28.45 16.08
CA ASN A 58 11.37 29.24 16.15
C ASN A 58 10.35 28.58 17.09
N THR A 59 9.58 29.39 17.84
CA THR A 59 8.59 28.90 18.81
C THR A 59 7.19 29.50 18.62
N SER A 60 7.00 30.40 17.65
CA SER A 60 5.73 31.13 17.48
C SER A 60 5.24 31.24 16.05
N GLY A 61 6.14 31.20 15.06
CA GLY A 61 5.80 31.30 13.65
C GLY A 61 6.49 30.21 12.85
N ARG A 62 6.62 30.42 11.54
CA ARG A 62 7.32 29.49 10.65
C ARG A 62 8.84 29.72 10.68
N SER A 63 9.64 28.68 10.85
CA SER A 63 11.09 28.79 10.71
C SER A 63 11.49 29.23 9.31
N VAL A 64 10.85 28.67 8.27
CA VAL A 64 11.18 28.97 6.88
C VAL A 64 9.90 29.14 6.04
N VAL A 65 9.86 30.22 5.27
CA VAL A 65 8.84 30.47 4.24
C VAL A 65 9.51 30.70 2.90
N ILE A 66 9.12 29.90 1.91
CA ILE A 66 9.55 30.02 0.50
C ILE A 66 8.29 30.13 -0.35
N SER A 67 7.99 31.32 -0.87
CA SER A 67 6.70 31.55 -1.54
C SER A 67 6.78 32.39 -2.81
N GLY A 68 6.02 32.05 -3.84
CA GLY A 68 5.85 32.90 -5.03
C GLY A 68 7.13 33.08 -5.87
N ASN A 69 8.15 32.25 -5.68
CA ASN A 69 9.41 32.35 -6.42
C ASN A 69 9.27 31.71 -7.81
N THR A 70 9.88 32.35 -8.81
CA THR A 70 9.83 31.89 -10.22
C THR A 70 11.11 31.19 -10.67
N GLY A 71 12.10 31.09 -9.79
CA GLY A 71 13.46 30.65 -10.05
C GLY A 71 14.33 30.75 -8.80
N GLY A 72 15.65 30.80 -8.98
CA GLY A 72 16.59 30.92 -7.87
C GLY A 72 16.86 29.62 -7.12
N SER A 73 17.54 29.72 -5.99
CA SER A 73 17.88 28.59 -5.13
C SER A 73 17.85 29.01 -3.66
N VAL A 74 17.28 28.17 -2.79
CA VAL A 74 17.37 28.33 -1.33
C VAL A 74 17.94 27.05 -0.76
N VAL A 75 19.08 27.15 -0.09
CA VAL A 75 19.73 26.04 0.60
C VAL A 75 19.80 26.38 2.08
N VAL A 76 19.20 25.54 2.91
CA VAL A 76 19.29 25.58 4.37
C VAL A 76 20.08 24.35 4.81
N SER A 77 21.28 24.57 5.34
CA SER A 77 22.19 23.50 5.76
C SER A 77 22.48 23.44 7.24
N GLY A 78 22.14 24.48 8.00
CA GLY A 78 22.06 24.37 9.46
C GLY A 78 20.74 23.75 9.90
N ASP A 79 20.65 23.46 11.19
CA ASP A 79 19.52 22.74 11.76
C ASP A 79 18.30 23.68 11.87
N VAL A 80 17.10 23.12 11.68
CA VAL A 80 15.82 23.80 11.88
C VAL A 80 15.11 23.14 13.05
N THR A 81 14.90 23.88 14.14
CA THR A 81 14.11 23.47 15.30
C THR A 81 12.88 24.37 15.40
N ASP A 82 11.68 23.80 15.35
CA ASP A 82 10.45 24.59 15.31
C ASP A 82 9.40 24.03 16.28
N THR A 83 8.91 24.86 17.20
CA THR A 83 7.73 24.55 18.03
C THR A 83 6.54 25.47 17.75
N GLY A 84 6.62 26.26 16.67
CA GLY A 84 5.58 27.12 16.15
C GLY A 84 4.86 26.45 14.97
N ASP A 85 4.86 27.12 13.81
CA ASP A 85 4.09 26.74 12.62
C ASP A 85 4.91 25.94 11.58
N GLY A 86 6.18 25.65 11.84
CA GLY A 86 7.02 24.80 10.98
C GLY A 86 7.50 25.46 9.68
N ILE A 87 7.43 24.74 8.56
CA ILE A 87 8.00 25.14 7.26
C ILE A 87 6.91 25.26 6.20
N LEU A 88 7.00 26.30 5.36
CA LEU A 88 6.10 26.54 4.24
C LEU A 88 6.85 26.72 2.92
N VAL A 89 6.48 25.93 1.92
CA VAL A 89 6.94 26.06 0.52
C VAL A 89 5.72 26.11 -0.40
N GLU A 90 5.35 27.29 -0.90
CA GLU A 90 4.10 27.44 -1.64
C GLU A 90 4.14 28.36 -2.87
N ASN A 91 3.21 28.15 -3.80
CA ASN A 91 3.00 29.02 -4.97
C ASN A 91 4.27 29.28 -5.80
N ASN A 92 5.29 28.42 -5.72
CA ASN A 92 6.50 28.59 -6.50
C ASN A 92 6.28 28.01 -7.90
N SER A 93 6.71 28.73 -8.94
CA SER A 93 6.63 28.29 -10.34
C SER A 93 7.98 27.87 -10.92
N GLY A 94 9.05 27.98 -10.12
CA GLY A 94 10.39 27.53 -10.45
C GLY A 94 11.28 27.46 -9.20
N GLY A 95 12.58 27.26 -9.39
CA GLY A 95 13.59 27.30 -8.33
C GLY A 95 14.02 25.93 -7.78
N THR A 96 14.98 25.94 -6.86
CA THR A 96 15.45 24.74 -6.15
C THR A 96 15.56 25.03 -4.66
N TYR A 97 14.90 24.24 -3.84
CA TYR A 97 14.79 24.43 -2.40
C TYR A 97 15.33 23.19 -1.71
N THR A 98 16.33 23.35 -0.87
CA THR A 98 17.09 22.22 -0.30
C THR A 98 17.31 22.41 1.18
N PHE A 99 16.92 21.40 1.96
CA PHE A 99 17.17 21.30 3.40
C PHE A 99 18.10 20.10 3.61
N THR A 100 19.26 20.35 4.21
CA THR A 100 20.31 19.32 4.44
C THR A 100 20.68 19.17 5.91
N GLY A 101 20.44 20.20 6.72
CA GLY A 101 20.51 20.09 8.18
C GLY A 101 19.35 19.27 8.75
N THR A 102 19.42 18.98 10.03
CA THR A 102 18.35 18.33 10.79
C THR A 102 17.11 19.23 10.76
N THR A 103 15.93 18.65 10.61
CA THR A 103 14.65 19.34 10.75
C THR A 103 13.87 18.69 11.87
N ASP A 104 13.73 19.37 13.00
CA ASP A 104 12.97 18.91 14.17
C ASP A 104 11.80 19.86 14.41
N ILE A 105 10.59 19.40 14.10
CA ILE A 105 9.37 20.20 14.25
C ILE A 105 8.46 19.54 15.27
N ASN A 106 8.19 20.23 16.38
CA ASN A 106 7.23 19.82 17.41
C ASN A 106 6.11 20.85 17.49
N SER A 107 5.14 20.73 16.58
CA SER A 107 4.11 21.74 16.37
C SER A 107 2.77 21.34 16.99
N ASN A 108 2.02 22.34 17.42
CA ASN A 108 0.61 22.24 17.78
C ASN A 108 -0.23 23.30 17.02
N GLY A 109 0.28 23.73 15.87
CA GLY A 109 -0.34 24.72 15.00
C GLY A 109 -1.60 24.20 14.31
N THR A 110 -2.25 25.08 13.55
CA THR A 110 -3.48 24.74 12.80
C THR A 110 -3.23 24.22 11.40
N ASP A 111 -2.13 24.66 10.77
CA ASP A 111 -1.69 24.22 9.45
C ASP A 111 -0.72 23.04 9.57
N ALA A 112 -0.39 22.37 8.45
CA ALA A 112 0.63 21.34 8.47
C ALA A 112 2.01 21.85 8.89
N ALA A 113 2.74 21.03 9.66
CA ALA A 113 4.08 21.34 10.16
C ALA A 113 5.10 21.48 9.03
N LEU A 114 5.05 20.61 8.01
CA LEU A 114 5.71 20.81 6.72
C LEU A 114 4.64 20.95 5.63
N LEU A 115 4.46 22.17 5.13
CA LEU A 115 3.42 22.48 4.14
C LEU A 115 4.03 22.81 2.77
N VAL A 116 3.71 21.99 1.77
CA VAL A 116 4.19 22.13 0.38
C VAL A 116 3.00 22.18 -0.58
N ARG A 117 2.54 23.39 -0.93
CA ARG A 117 1.29 23.54 -1.69
C ARG A 117 1.32 24.48 -2.89
N ASN A 118 0.50 24.17 -3.89
CA ASN A 118 0.28 25.02 -5.07
C ASN A 118 1.56 25.36 -5.86
N ASN A 119 2.61 24.54 -5.77
CA ASN A 119 3.81 24.75 -6.53
C ASN A 119 3.58 24.26 -7.96
N THR A 120 3.69 25.18 -8.91
CA THR A 120 3.59 24.93 -10.36
C THR A 120 4.96 24.80 -11.00
N GLY A 121 5.99 24.59 -10.19
CA GLY A 121 7.34 24.25 -10.63
C GLY A 121 8.30 24.29 -9.47
N GLY A 122 9.56 24.06 -9.79
CA GLY A 122 10.63 24.03 -8.79
C GLY A 122 10.75 22.68 -8.09
N ASN A 123 11.92 22.44 -7.52
CA ASN A 123 12.24 21.20 -6.83
C ASN A 123 12.39 21.47 -5.35
N LEU A 124 11.75 20.66 -4.50
CA LEU A 124 12.00 20.62 -3.08
C LEU A 124 12.76 19.33 -2.74
N THR A 125 13.82 19.44 -1.98
CA THR A 125 14.54 18.30 -1.41
C THR A 125 14.80 18.52 0.08
N VAL A 126 14.25 17.64 0.92
CA VAL A 126 14.57 17.56 2.35
C VAL A 126 15.34 16.26 2.55
N SER A 127 16.62 16.38 2.85
CA SER A 127 17.58 15.26 2.86
C SER A 127 18.22 14.99 4.22
N GLY A 128 18.19 15.96 5.13
CA GLY A 128 18.60 15.77 6.52
C GLY A 128 17.64 14.87 7.29
N SER A 129 18.05 14.47 8.50
CA SER A 129 17.15 13.78 9.43
C SER A 129 15.96 14.69 9.74
N THR A 130 14.73 14.20 9.59
CA THR A 130 13.53 15.01 9.75
C THR A 130 12.63 14.35 10.78
N THR A 131 12.49 14.95 11.96
CA THR A 131 11.54 14.53 12.98
C THR A 131 10.37 15.51 13.00
N ILE A 132 9.14 15.00 12.91
CA ILE A 132 7.93 15.83 13.01
C ILE A 132 6.99 15.20 14.03
N GLN A 133 6.69 15.96 15.06
CA GLN A 133 5.73 15.63 16.09
C GLN A 133 4.58 16.64 16.02
N THR A 134 3.36 16.16 15.85
CA THR A 134 2.17 17.03 15.89
C THR A 134 1.15 16.55 16.91
N ALA A 135 0.49 17.51 17.56
CA ALA A 135 -0.56 17.25 18.52
C ALA A 135 -1.97 17.44 17.94
N GLY A 136 -2.94 16.74 18.51
CA GLY A 136 -4.33 16.81 18.06
C GLY A 136 -4.49 16.43 16.58
N ALA A 137 -5.35 17.17 15.86
CA ALA A 137 -5.72 16.86 14.47
C ALA A 137 -4.79 17.46 13.41
N GLN A 138 -3.64 18.03 13.81
CA GLN A 138 -2.73 18.69 12.89
C GLN A 138 -2.01 17.67 11.99
N THR A 139 -2.03 17.91 10.68
CA THR A 139 -1.24 17.15 9.71
C THR A 139 0.26 17.41 9.89
N ALA A 140 1.09 16.37 9.88
CA ALA A 140 2.54 16.55 9.98
C ALA A 140 3.13 17.03 8.64
N VAL A 141 2.93 16.28 7.56
CA VAL A 141 3.41 16.64 6.21
C VAL A 141 2.23 16.77 5.26
N GLU A 142 2.07 17.94 4.64
CA GLU A 142 1.08 18.16 3.59
C GLU A 142 1.74 18.54 2.27
N ILE A 143 1.37 17.82 1.22
CA ILE A 143 1.80 18.05 -0.16
C ILE A 143 0.56 18.17 -1.04
N ASN A 144 0.15 19.38 -1.37
CA ASN A 144 -1.13 19.63 -2.03
C ASN A 144 -0.99 20.39 -3.36
N ASN A 145 -1.66 19.92 -4.40
CA ASN A 145 -1.86 20.64 -5.66
C ASN A 145 -0.56 21.13 -6.32
N ASN A 146 0.48 20.27 -6.31
CA ASN A 146 1.75 20.53 -6.99
C ASN A 146 1.70 19.87 -8.38
N THR A 147 1.43 20.65 -9.43
CA THR A 147 0.85 20.12 -10.70
C THR A 147 1.74 20.26 -11.95
N VAL A 148 2.84 21.01 -11.89
CA VAL A 148 3.70 21.30 -13.05
C VAL A 148 5.17 21.00 -12.69
N ALA A 149 6.02 20.79 -13.70
CA ALA A 149 7.33 20.15 -13.62
C ALA A 149 8.14 20.52 -12.36
N GLY A 150 8.23 19.54 -11.45
CA GLY A 150 8.88 19.66 -10.16
C GLY A 150 8.86 18.33 -9.42
N THR A 151 9.86 18.08 -8.58
CA THR A 151 9.86 16.94 -7.67
C THR A 151 9.87 17.44 -6.25
N THR A 152 8.94 16.92 -5.44
CA THR A 152 9.05 17.00 -3.98
C THR A 152 9.68 15.72 -3.50
N ARG A 153 10.91 15.81 -2.98
CA ARG A 153 11.67 14.69 -2.45
C ARG A 153 11.90 14.88 -0.96
N LEU A 154 11.44 13.92 -0.18
CA LEU A 154 11.68 13.85 1.25
C LEU A 154 12.49 12.60 1.57
N SER A 155 13.19 12.58 2.69
CA SER A 155 13.88 11.40 3.19
C SER A 155 14.11 11.48 4.69
N ASN A 156 14.34 10.32 5.32
CA ASN A 156 14.65 10.20 6.74
C ASN A 156 13.58 10.88 7.61
N LEU A 157 12.31 10.71 7.22
CA LEU A 157 11.17 11.20 7.97
C LEU A 157 10.90 10.28 9.17
N ASP A 158 10.83 10.84 10.36
CA ASP A 158 10.27 10.21 11.55
C ASP A 158 9.08 11.04 12.03
N VAL A 159 7.88 10.57 11.70
CA VAL A 159 6.64 11.31 11.91
C VAL A 159 5.81 10.65 13.00
N THR A 160 5.43 11.44 14.00
CA THR A 160 4.48 11.04 15.04
C THR A 160 3.34 12.05 15.12
N THR A 161 2.09 11.59 15.04
CA THR A 161 0.90 12.42 15.22
C THR A 161 -0.06 11.81 16.25
N ASP A 162 -0.89 12.64 16.88
CA ASP A 162 -2.00 12.14 17.70
C ASP A 162 -3.16 11.66 16.80
N SER A 163 -4.05 12.58 16.40
CA SER A 163 -5.24 12.29 15.59
C SER A 163 -5.18 12.90 14.19
N GLY A 164 -4.14 13.67 13.87
CA GLY A 164 -3.88 14.23 12.56
C GLY A 164 -3.23 13.25 11.60
N THR A 165 -3.10 13.66 10.33
CA THR A 165 -2.50 12.82 9.29
C THR A 165 -0.98 12.91 9.29
N GLY A 166 -0.27 11.78 9.19
CA GLY A 166 1.19 11.77 9.09
C GLY A 166 1.68 12.37 7.78
N LEU A 167 1.35 11.74 6.66
CA LEU A 167 1.54 12.27 5.31
C LEU A 167 0.18 12.44 4.61
N LEU A 168 -0.16 13.67 4.23
CA LEU A 168 -1.27 13.98 3.35
C LEU A 168 -0.74 14.49 2.01
N ALA A 169 -0.83 13.67 0.96
CA ALA A 169 -0.42 14.05 -0.39
C ALA A 169 -1.61 14.02 -1.36
N THR A 170 -1.94 15.17 -1.96
CA THR A 170 -3.09 15.28 -2.87
C THR A 170 -2.79 16.14 -4.09
N GLY A 171 -3.30 15.74 -5.26
CA GLY A 171 -3.18 16.56 -6.47
C GLY A 171 -1.74 16.77 -6.95
N VAL A 172 -0.86 15.78 -6.74
CA VAL A 172 0.50 15.76 -7.30
C VAL A 172 0.43 15.03 -8.63
N VAL A 173 0.21 15.76 -9.72
CA VAL A 173 -0.09 15.15 -11.03
C VAL A 173 0.98 15.46 -12.07
N SER A 174 1.04 14.63 -13.12
CA SER A 174 2.05 14.73 -14.17
C SER A 174 2.14 16.15 -14.76
N PRO A 175 3.36 16.70 -14.95
CA PRO A 175 4.66 16.02 -14.81
C PRO A 175 5.27 16.09 -13.40
N ALA A 176 4.60 16.66 -12.39
CA ALA A 176 5.11 16.69 -11.03
C ALA A 176 5.16 15.28 -10.40
N THR A 177 6.06 15.10 -9.43
CA THR A 177 6.24 13.82 -8.72
C THR A 177 6.47 14.01 -7.23
N LEU A 178 6.04 13.01 -6.45
CA LEU A 178 6.41 12.82 -5.06
C LEU A 178 7.38 11.64 -4.93
N GLU A 179 8.45 11.82 -4.16
CA GLU A 179 9.39 10.77 -3.79
C GLU A 179 9.67 10.81 -2.27
N LEU A 180 9.54 9.66 -1.60
CA LEU A 180 10.05 9.45 -0.25
C LEU A 180 11.21 8.47 -0.36
N THR A 181 12.40 9.03 -0.27
CA THR A 181 13.66 8.31 -0.43
C THR A 181 14.24 7.92 0.92
N GLY A 182 15.13 6.93 0.94
CA GLY A 182 15.62 6.33 2.19
C GLY A 182 14.69 5.23 2.70
N LEU A 183 15.27 4.25 3.39
CA LEU A 183 14.56 3.06 3.89
C LEU A 183 14.09 3.21 5.33
N ASN A 184 14.23 4.41 5.92
CA ASN A 184 13.98 4.67 7.35
C ASN A 184 12.80 5.62 7.57
N ASN A 185 11.96 5.89 6.56
CA ASN A 185 10.80 6.76 6.76
C ASN A 185 9.75 6.05 7.64
N THR A 186 9.42 6.60 8.79
CA THR A 186 8.47 6.03 9.76
C THR A 186 7.28 6.97 9.97
N PHE A 187 6.09 6.39 10.06
CA PHE A 187 4.86 7.12 10.37
C PHE A 187 4.13 6.43 11.52
N THR A 188 3.91 7.15 12.61
CA THR A 188 3.18 6.70 13.79
C THR A 188 2.00 7.63 14.05
N THR A 189 0.80 7.08 14.19
CA THR A 189 -0.40 7.85 14.58
C THR A 189 -1.13 7.19 15.74
N ALA A 190 -1.78 7.97 16.60
CA ALA A 190 -2.70 7.39 17.58
C ALA A 190 -4.03 7.03 16.90
N THR A 191 -4.80 8.02 16.45
CA THR A 191 -6.12 7.78 15.81
C THR A 191 -6.28 8.45 14.45
N GLY A 192 -5.22 9.06 13.93
CA GLY A 192 -5.19 9.67 12.60
C GLY A 192 -4.79 8.69 11.51
N VAL A 193 -4.79 9.16 10.25
CA VAL A 193 -4.30 8.38 9.11
C VAL A 193 -2.78 8.56 9.01
N ALA A 194 -2.00 7.48 9.03
CA ALA A 194 -0.55 7.59 8.91
C ALA A 194 -0.13 8.09 7.52
N VAL A 195 -0.75 7.55 6.48
CA VAL A 195 -0.46 7.89 5.08
C VAL A 195 -1.76 8.01 4.29
N ASP A 196 -2.05 9.20 3.79
CA ASP A 196 -3.15 9.48 2.87
C ASP A 196 -2.58 10.08 1.58
N MET A 197 -2.74 9.35 0.48
CA MET A 197 -2.31 9.79 -0.85
C MET A 197 -3.48 9.67 -1.84
N ASN A 198 -3.87 10.79 -2.46
CA ASN A 198 -4.98 10.82 -3.42
C ASN A 198 -4.63 11.64 -4.66
N ASN A 199 -4.70 11.01 -5.84
CA ASN A 199 -4.28 11.58 -7.12
C ASN A 199 -2.82 12.04 -7.07
N VAL A 200 -1.93 11.08 -6.77
CA VAL A 200 -0.50 11.31 -6.66
C VAL A 200 0.25 10.52 -7.72
N ARG A 201 1.17 11.20 -8.41
CA ARG A 201 2.18 10.59 -9.25
C ARG A 201 3.47 10.41 -8.45
N VAL A 202 3.85 9.17 -8.23
CA VAL A 202 5.09 8.78 -7.59
C VAL A 202 6.24 8.86 -8.59
N GLY A 203 7.36 9.44 -8.18
CA GLY A 203 8.58 9.55 -8.97
C GLY A 203 9.32 8.22 -9.13
N ALA A 204 10.43 8.23 -9.87
CA ALA A 204 11.20 7.03 -10.18
C ALA A 204 11.89 6.43 -8.94
N GLN A 205 12.11 7.23 -7.90
CA GLN A 205 12.71 6.77 -6.64
C GLN A 205 11.69 6.18 -5.65
N ASN A 206 10.42 6.05 -6.05
CA ASN A 206 9.32 5.51 -5.24
C ASN A 206 8.98 6.36 -3.99
N VAL A 207 7.93 5.94 -3.31
CA VAL A 207 7.64 6.31 -1.93
C VAL A 207 8.00 5.09 -1.08
N ASN A 208 9.07 5.18 -0.28
CA ASN A 208 9.55 4.07 0.55
C ASN A 208 9.33 4.41 2.02
N ILE A 209 8.59 3.54 2.72
CA ILE A 209 8.19 3.70 4.10
C ILE A 209 8.65 2.46 4.86
N ALA A 210 9.50 2.65 5.86
CA ALA A 210 10.05 1.59 6.69
C ALA A 210 8.95 0.94 7.52
N SER A 211 8.15 1.77 8.21
CA SER A 211 7.07 1.29 9.05
C SER A 211 5.88 2.25 9.12
N VAL A 212 4.69 1.68 9.20
CA VAL A 212 3.45 2.39 9.54
C VAL A 212 2.88 1.80 10.82
N THR A 213 2.75 2.63 11.86
CA THR A 213 2.14 2.24 13.13
C THR A 213 0.91 3.10 13.41
N ALA A 214 -0.24 2.47 13.68
CA ALA A 214 -1.49 3.18 13.97
C ALA A 214 -2.32 2.41 15.01
N ASN A 215 -2.95 3.11 15.96
CA ASN A 215 -3.70 2.48 17.07
C ASN A 215 -5.07 3.12 17.30
N GLY A 216 -5.97 2.93 16.33
CA GLY A 216 -7.28 3.57 16.27
C GLY A 216 -7.47 4.40 15.00
N GLY A 217 -8.65 5.01 14.86
CA GLY A 217 -9.04 5.72 13.64
C GLY A 217 -9.73 4.81 12.63
N VAL A 218 -10.13 5.37 11.49
CA VAL A 218 -10.88 4.62 10.47
C VAL A 218 -9.95 3.75 9.63
N ASN A 219 -8.87 4.34 9.11
CA ASN A 219 -7.87 3.68 8.28
C ASN A 219 -6.48 4.16 8.70
N ALA A 220 -5.47 3.29 8.62
CA ALA A 220 -4.07 3.68 8.82
C ALA A 220 -3.44 4.20 7.53
N VAL A 221 -3.78 3.57 6.40
CA VAL A 221 -3.26 3.91 5.08
C VAL A 221 -4.39 4.01 4.06
N VAL A 222 -4.41 5.11 3.31
CA VAL A 222 -5.35 5.36 2.22
C VAL A 222 -4.56 5.76 0.97
N LEU A 223 -4.64 4.95 -0.08
CA LEU A 223 -3.98 5.20 -1.36
C LEU A 223 -5.03 5.18 -2.47
N GLN A 224 -5.17 6.29 -3.20
CA GLN A 224 -6.18 6.44 -4.23
C GLN A 224 -5.59 7.07 -5.49
N ASN A 225 -5.79 6.43 -6.64
CA ASN A 225 -5.36 6.91 -7.96
C ASN A 225 -3.85 7.25 -7.98
N ILE A 226 -3.04 6.27 -7.60
CA ILE A 226 -1.58 6.42 -7.54
C ILE A 226 -0.98 5.94 -8.86
N THR A 227 -0.18 6.80 -9.49
CA THR A 227 0.45 6.51 -10.79
C THR A 227 1.97 6.64 -10.71
N GLY A 228 2.70 6.09 -11.68
CA GLY A 228 4.16 6.23 -11.74
C GLY A 228 4.90 5.11 -11.03
N GLY A 229 5.82 5.48 -10.14
CA GLY A 229 6.53 4.52 -9.30
C GLY A 229 5.62 3.83 -8.27
N SER A 230 6.23 3.04 -7.40
CA SER A 230 5.53 2.26 -6.38
C SER A 230 5.46 3.00 -5.04
N VAL A 231 4.45 2.66 -4.25
CA VAL A 231 4.45 2.88 -2.80
C VAL A 231 4.89 1.58 -2.13
N ASN A 232 5.96 1.63 -1.35
CA ASN A 232 6.52 0.49 -0.63
C ASN A 232 6.38 0.76 0.87
N ILE A 233 5.61 -0.08 1.56
CA ILE A 233 5.41 -0.01 3.01
C ILE A 233 5.96 -1.29 3.62
N GLY A 234 6.88 -1.12 4.56
CA GLY A 234 7.65 -2.20 5.14
C GLY A 234 9.10 -2.18 4.69
N GLY A 235 10.00 -2.49 5.61
CA GLY A 235 11.41 -2.73 5.32
C GLY A 235 11.64 -4.06 4.58
N SER A 236 12.91 -4.42 4.37
CA SER A 236 13.30 -5.71 3.75
C SER A 236 13.25 -6.91 4.71
N SER A 237 12.63 -6.76 5.89
CA SER A 237 12.56 -7.82 6.89
C SER A 237 11.53 -8.89 6.50
N THR A 238 11.73 -10.12 6.97
CA THR A 238 10.77 -11.22 6.81
C THR A 238 9.93 -11.44 8.06
N THR A 239 10.01 -10.55 9.05
CA THR A 239 9.28 -10.68 10.33
C THR A 239 8.09 -9.74 10.36
N ALA A 240 6.90 -10.28 10.64
CA ALA A 240 5.70 -9.47 10.85
C ALA A 240 5.88 -8.52 12.06
N GLY A 241 5.48 -7.26 11.87
CA GLY A 241 5.64 -6.16 12.84
C GLY A 241 6.80 -5.22 12.50
N ASP A 242 7.82 -5.67 11.75
CA ASP A 242 8.96 -4.82 11.36
C ASP A 242 8.56 -3.74 10.34
N GLY A 243 7.51 -4.00 9.55
CA GLY A 243 6.85 -3.01 8.69
C GLY A 243 5.87 -2.11 9.45
N GLY A 244 5.77 -2.24 10.76
CA GLY A 244 4.88 -1.51 11.63
C GLY A 244 3.64 -2.29 12.06
N VAL A 245 2.94 -1.74 13.06
CA VAL A 245 1.78 -2.36 13.69
C VAL A 245 0.54 -1.49 13.48
N ILE A 246 -0.45 -2.02 12.78
CA ILE A 246 -1.75 -1.37 12.58
C ILE A 246 -2.78 -2.10 13.44
N GLN A 247 -3.42 -1.40 14.36
CA GLN A 247 -4.33 -2.03 15.31
C GLN A 247 -5.54 -1.17 15.69
N ALA A 248 -6.63 -1.84 16.07
CA ALA A 248 -7.85 -1.21 16.60
C ALA A 248 -8.53 -0.24 15.60
N MET A 249 -8.43 -0.50 14.31
CA MET A 249 -9.10 0.31 13.27
C MET A 249 -10.61 0.11 13.32
N THR A 250 -11.37 1.20 13.17
CA THR A 250 -12.84 1.18 13.07
C THR A 250 -13.35 1.02 11.63
N GLY A 251 -12.44 0.92 10.66
CA GLY A 251 -12.73 0.59 9.25
C GLY A 251 -11.71 -0.43 8.74
N ASP A 252 -11.44 -0.38 7.44
CA ASP A 252 -10.36 -1.18 6.85
C ASP A 252 -8.99 -0.66 7.30
N ALA A 253 -8.01 -1.53 7.58
CA ALA A 253 -6.69 -1.04 8.00
C ALA A 253 -5.95 -0.31 6.86
N ILE A 254 -5.94 -0.91 5.67
CA ILE A 254 -5.33 -0.34 4.47
C ILE A 254 -6.36 -0.34 3.34
N VAL A 255 -6.58 0.84 2.74
CA VAL A 255 -7.41 1.00 1.55
C VAL A 255 -6.53 1.43 0.39
N ALA A 256 -6.51 0.64 -0.69
CA ALA A 256 -5.76 0.95 -1.91
C ALA A 256 -6.66 0.82 -3.14
N THR A 257 -6.95 1.93 -3.81
CA THR A 257 -7.81 1.97 -5.00
C THR A 257 -7.04 2.55 -6.18
N ASN A 258 -6.95 1.81 -7.29
CA ASN A 258 -6.26 2.23 -8.51
C ASN A 258 -4.81 2.67 -8.25
N VAL A 259 -4.03 1.79 -7.63
CA VAL A 259 -2.61 1.99 -7.34
C VAL A 259 -1.76 1.25 -8.36
N ALA A 260 -0.89 1.96 -9.08
CA ALA A 260 -0.04 1.36 -10.12
C ALA A 260 0.95 0.31 -9.55
N GLY A 261 1.55 0.60 -8.40
CA GLY A 261 2.50 -0.27 -7.71
C GLY A 261 2.39 -0.14 -6.20
N LEU A 262 2.16 -1.25 -5.50
CA LEU A 262 2.10 -1.31 -4.04
C LEU A 262 2.85 -2.54 -3.53
N THR A 263 3.77 -2.34 -2.58
CA THR A 263 4.37 -3.42 -1.80
C THR A 263 4.03 -3.22 -0.34
N LEU A 264 3.49 -4.25 0.31
CA LEU A 264 3.21 -4.31 1.73
C LEU A 264 4.00 -5.48 2.31
N ASN A 265 4.95 -5.21 3.20
CA ASN A 265 5.84 -6.25 3.73
C ASN A 265 6.04 -6.15 5.24
N GLY A 266 6.03 -7.30 5.93
CA GLY A 266 6.36 -7.37 7.35
C GLY A 266 5.37 -6.64 8.25
N LEU A 267 4.11 -6.47 7.84
CA LEU A 267 3.10 -5.77 8.64
C LEU A 267 2.51 -6.69 9.71
N GLU A 268 2.16 -6.11 10.85
CA GLU A 268 1.23 -6.73 11.82
C GLU A 268 -0.07 -5.93 11.84
N ILE A 269 -1.19 -6.56 11.44
CA ILE A 269 -2.51 -5.93 11.44
C ILE A 269 -3.42 -6.68 12.41
N THR A 270 -3.98 -5.98 13.41
CA THR A 270 -4.82 -6.62 14.43
C THR A 270 -6.08 -5.85 14.81
N ASN A 271 -7.12 -6.57 15.22
CA ASN A 271 -8.35 -5.99 15.78
C ASN A 271 -9.00 -4.89 14.91
N THR A 272 -9.17 -5.14 13.61
CA THR A 272 -9.83 -4.20 12.68
C THR A 272 -11.31 -4.54 12.53
N THR A 273 -12.20 -3.53 12.51
CA THR A 273 -13.63 -3.77 12.27
C THR A 273 -14.03 -3.80 10.79
N GLY A 274 -13.10 -3.50 9.88
CA GLY A 274 -13.22 -3.76 8.46
C GLY A 274 -12.32 -4.92 8.02
N ASN A 275 -12.00 -4.94 6.73
CA ASN A 275 -10.97 -5.79 6.17
C ASN A 275 -9.58 -5.37 6.68
N ALA A 276 -8.63 -6.30 6.77
CA ALA A 276 -7.26 -5.88 7.05
C ALA A 276 -6.70 -5.10 5.84
N LEU A 277 -6.88 -5.65 4.64
CA LEU A 277 -6.56 -5.00 3.37
C LEU A 277 -7.81 -4.92 2.48
N ASN A 278 -8.09 -3.74 1.93
CA ASN A 278 -9.11 -3.53 0.92
C ASN A 278 -8.46 -2.96 -0.36
N LEU A 279 -8.26 -3.82 -1.35
CA LEU A 279 -7.49 -3.58 -2.55
C LEU A 279 -8.42 -3.56 -3.77
N ASN A 280 -8.66 -2.37 -4.33
CA ASN A 280 -9.59 -2.17 -5.44
C ASN A 280 -8.88 -1.75 -6.72
N HIS A 281 -9.29 -2.34 -7.85
CA HIS A 281 -8.92 -1.87 -9.18
C HIS A 281 -10.18 -1.68 -10.03
N THR A 282 -10.44 -0.45 -10.45
CA THR A 282 -11.58 -0.07 -11.29
C THR A 282 -11.15 0.65 -12.57
N GLY A 283 -9.85 0.93 -12.71
CA GLY A 283 -9.26 1.71 -13.79
C GLY A 283 -8.83 0.89 -15.02
N THR A 284 -8.12 1.56 -15.92
CA THR A 284 -7.55 0.97 -17.15
C THR A 284 -6.02 0.87 -17.13
N ALA A 285 -5.38 1.52 -16.16
CA ALA A 285 -3.94 1.47 -15.97
C ALA A 285 -3.53 0.12 -15.35
N ALA A 286 -2.32 -0.35 -15.62
CA ALA A 286 -1.82 -1.56 -14.96
C ALA A 286 -1.69 -1.34 -13.45
N SER A 287 -1.94 -2.41 -12.68
CA SER A 287 -1.82 -2.45 -11.22
C SER A 287 -0.99 -3.65 -10.80
N THR A 288 -0.05 -3.45 -9.88
CA THR A 288 0.79 -4.52 -9.34
C THR A 288 0.89 -4.36 -7.83
N ILE A 289 0.38 -5.35 -7.10
CA ILE A 289 0.31 -5.34 -5.64
C ILE A 289 0.99 -6.59 -5.10
N ALA A 290 1.82 -6.44 -4.07
CA ALA A 290 2.41 -7.53 -3.31
C ALA A 290 2.16 -7.36 -1.81
N PHE A 291 1.75 -8.44 -1.13
CA PHE A 291 1.58 -8.54 0.31
C PHE A 291 2.37 -9.74 0.84
N THR A 292 3.42 -9.47 1.61
CA THR A 292 4.42 -10.48 1.98
C THR A 292 4.81 -10.46 3.45
N ASN A 293 5.21 -11.62 3.98
CA ASN A 293 5.82 -11.77 5.32
C ASN A 293 5.03 -11.13 6.47
N SER A 294 3.70 -11.05 6.35
CA SER A 294 2.87 -10.25 7.25
C SER A 294 1.95 -11.13 8.09
N ARG A 295 1.43 -10.55 9.17
CA ARG A 295 0.47 -11.21 10.05
C ARG A 295 -0.80 -10.39 10.19
N ILE A 296 -1.93 -11.03 9.94
CA ILE A 296 -3.27 -10.52 10.23
C ILE A 296 -3.85 -11.36 11.37
N THR A 297 -4.34 -10.70 12.42
CA THR A 297 -5.03 -11.37 13.52
C THR A 297 -6.27 -10.57 13.91
N THR A 298 -7.45 -11.16 13.69
CA THR A 298 -8.74 -10.55 14.05
C THR A 298 -9.11 -9.33 13.18
N ALA A 299 -9.71 -9.60 12.03
CA ALA A 299 -10.42 -8.62 11.22
C ALA A 299 -11.91 -9.01 11.15
N THR A 300 -12.86 -8.10 11.35
CA THR A 300 -14.28 -8.47 11.20
C THR A 300 -14.75 -8.45 9.74
N GLY A 301 -13.90 -8.00 8.81
CA GLY A 301 -14.03 -8.26 7.38
C GLY A 301 -13.17 -9.46 6.95
N SER A 302 -12.78 -9.45 5.69
CA SER A 302 -11.80 -10.35 5.12
C SER A 302 -10.38 -9.98 5.56
N GLY A 303 -9.47 -10.95 5.56
CA GLY A 303 -8.05 -10.66 5.79
C GLY A 303 -7.51 -9.80 4.65
N VAL A 304 -7.59 -10.35 3.44
CA VAL A 304 -7.30 -9.63 2.20
C VAL A 304 -8.56 -9.62 1.35
N LEU A 305 -9.14 -8.45 1.09
CA LEU A 305 -10.14 -8.26 0.05
C LEU A 305 -9.46 -7.64 -1.17
N PHE A 306 -9.51 -8.34 -2.29
CA PHE A 306 -9.08 -7.83 -3.58
C PHE A 306 -10.24 -7.85 -4.56
N SER A 307 -10.62 -6.67 -5.06
CA SER A 307 -11.69 -6.54 -6.05
C SER A 307 -11.16 -5.88 -7.33
N ASN A 308 -11.23 -6.60 -8.45
CA ASN A 308 -10.93 -6.08 -9.77
C ASN A 308 -12.19 -5.99 -10.62
N THR A 309 -12.58 -4.77 -10.98
CA THR A 309 -13.61 -4.48 -11.98
C THR A 309 -13.05 -3.68 -13.16
N GLY A 310 -11.77 -3.31 -13.12
CA GLY A 310 -11.07 -2.50 -14.12
C GLY A 310 -10.40 -3.31 -15.24
N SER A 311 -10.31 -2.73 -16.43
CA SER A 311 -9.76 -3.40 -17.61
C SER A 311 -8.23 -3.40 -17.69
N GLY A 312 -7.55 -2.74 -16.75
CA GLY A 312 -6.09 -2.77 -16.63
C GLY A 312 -5.56 -4.18 -16.35
N LEU A 313 -4.33 -4.46 -16.82
CA LEU A 313 -3.61 -5.65 -16.38
C LEU A 313 -3.34 -5.54 -14.88
N THR A 314 -3.86 -6.48 -14.10
CA THR A 314 -3.68 -6.47 -12.65
C THR A 314 -2.89 -7.69 -12.20
N ARG A 315 -1.94 -7.48 -11.30
CA ARG A 315 -1.21 -8.55 -10.60
C ARG A 315 -1.38 -8.39 -9.09
N LEU A 316 -1.79 -9.45 -8.42
CA LEU A 316 -1.74 -9.58 -6.97
C LEU A 316 -0.82 -10.74 -6.59
N THR A 317 0.08 -10.50 -5.64
CA THR A 317 0.93 -11.52 -5.04
C THR A 317 0.74 -11.49 -3.52
N VAL A 318 0.35 -12.62 -2.93
CA VAL A 318 0.14 -12.81 -1.49
C VAL A 318 1.03 -13.97 -1.08
N THR A 319 2.15 -13.71 -0.37
CA THR A 319 3.08 -14.78 0.02
C THR A 319 3.57 -14.71 1.46
N ASP A 320 3.87 -15.88 2.05
CA ASP A 320 4.49 -15.97 3.38
C ASP A 320 3.69 -15.27 4.50
N ASN A 321 2.37 -15.21 4.38
CA ASN A 321 1.53 -14.51 5.35
C ASN A 321 0.87 -15.46 6.35
N GLN A 322 0.64 -14.96 7.56
CA GLN A 322 -0.21 -15.61 8.57
C GLN A 322 -1.51 -14.83 8.69
N ILE A 323 -2.64 -15.42 8.32
CA ILE A 323 -3.95 -14.76 8.37
C ILE A 323 -4.85 -15.58 9.30
N SER A 324 -5.36 -14.96 10.35
CA SER A 324 -6.21 -15.68 11.30
C SER A 324 -7.28 -14.84 11.97
N GLY A 325 -8.33 -15.51 12.44
CA GLY A 325 -9.39 -14.90 13.25
C GLY A 325 -10.24 -13.88 12.49
N THR A 326 -10.27 -13.96 11.15
CA THR A 326 -11.17 -13.13 10.35
C THR A 326 -12.60 -13.66 10.44
N THR A 327 -13.60 -12.78 10.32
CA THR A 327 -15.02 -13.21 10.21
C THR A 327 -15.54 -13.19 8.77
N GLY A 328 -14.85 -12.51 7.86
CA GLY A 328 -14.95 -12.76 6.42
C GLY A 328 -13.88 -13.75 5.96
N ALA A 329 -13.75 -13.91 4.64
CA ALA A 329 -12.78 -14.82 4.06
C ALA A 329 -11.33 -14.41 4.41
N GLY A 330 -10.43 -15.39 4.50
CA GLY A 330 -9.03 -15.10 4.79
C GLY A 330 -8.39 -14.31 3.65
N ILE A 331 -8.56 -14.83 2.44
CA ILE A 331 -8.23 -14.19 1.18
C ILE A 331 -9.48 -14.23 0.30
N ASP A 332 -9.98 -13.06 -0.07
CA ASP A 332 -11.20 -12.84 -0.84
C ASP A 332 -10.86 -12.16 -2.16
N LEU A 333 -11.10 -12.86 -3.27
CA LEU A 333 -10.67 -12.47 -4.62
C LEU A 333 -11.89 -12.32 -5.52
N ASP A 334 -12.32 -11.09 -5.72
CA ASP A 334 -13.44 -10.72 -6.60
C ASP A 334 -12.93 -10.18 -7.94
N VAL A 335 -13.16 -10.91 -9.04
CA VAL A 335 -12.76 -10.49 -10.40
C VAL A 335 -13.99 -10.36 -11.29
N ASN A 336 -14.59 -9.17 -11.29
CA ASN A 336 -15.95 -8.94 -11.78
C ASN A 336 -16.03 -7.88 -12.90
N ASP A 337 -17.24 -7.65 -13.42
CA ASP A 337 -17.56 -6.61 -14.42
C ASP A 337 -16.61 -6.51 -15.62
N THR A 338 -15.87 -5.41 -15.77
CA THR A 338 -14.97 -5.11 -16.89
C THR A 338 -13.53 -5.50 -16.64
N ALA A 339 -13.27 -6.37 -15.65
CA ALA A 339 -11.96 -6.90 -15.35
C ALA A 339 -11.23 -7.37 -16.62
N GLY A 340 -9.98 -6.92 -16.78
CA GLY A 340 -9.10 -7.35 -17.87
C GLY A 340 -8.43 -8.70 -17.57
N THR A 341 -7.14 -8.79 -17.86
CA THR A 341 -6.31 -9.92 -17.40
C THR A 341 -5.91 -9.70 -15.94
N THR A 342 -6.16 -10.70 -15.09
CA THR A 342 -5.82 -10.68 -13.67
C THR A 342 -4.89 -11.85 -13.33
N ASN A 343 -3.68 -11.56 -12.89
CA ASN A 343 -2.68 -12.53 -12.48
C ASN A 343 -2.63 -12.59 -10.94
N LEU A 344 -2.85 -13.77 -10.38
CA LEU A 344 -2.99 -14.00 -8.94
C LEU A 344 -1.94 -15.03 -8.51
N VAL A 345 -1.09 -14.68 -7.55
CA VAL A 345 -0.09 -15.58 -6.96
C VAL A 345 -0.34 -15.65 -5.47
N ILE A 346 -0.73 -16.83 -4.96
CA ILE A 346 -1.01 -17.10 -3.56
C ILE A 346 -0.05 -18.21 -3.11
N GLN A 347 1.02 -17.90 -2.39
CA GLN A 347 2.04 -18.90 -2.06
C GLN A 347 2.44 -18.90 -0.58
N ASP A 348 2.68 -20.09 -0.02
CA ASP A 348 3.27 -20.24 1.31
C ASP A 348 2.50 -19.49 2.43
N ASN A 349 1.19 -19.28 2.26
CA ASN A 349 0.37 -18.62 3.26
C ASN A 349 -0.21 -19.64 4.25
N ASN A 350 -0.31 -19.25 5.51
CA ASN A 350 -1.06 -19.96 6.54
C ASN A 350 -2.31 -19.16 6.89
N VAL A 351 -3.46 -19.63 6.42
CA VAL A 351 -4.75 -18.98 6.59
C VAL A 351 -5.65 -19.87 7.45
N ASN A 352 -6.10 -19.34 8.59
CA ASN A 352 -6.94 -20.03 9.55
C ASN A 352 -8.11 -19.15 9.98
N VAL A 353 -9.26 -19.38 9.35
CA VAL A 353 -10.47 -18.56 9.55
C VAL A 353 -11.55 -19.32 10.30
N THR A 354 -12.55 -18.60 10.79
CA THR A 354 -13.68 -19.20 11.50
C THR A 354 -14.98 -18.77 10.86
N ASN A 355 -15.84 -19.73 10.50
CA ASN A 355 -17.14 -19.48 9.86
C ASN A 355 -17.10 -18.77 8.50
N ALA A 356 -16.00 -18.90 7.74
CA ALA A 356 -15.81 -18.32 6.42
C ALA A 356 -14.83 -19.17 5.59
N GLU A 357 -14.62 -18.82 4.33
CA GLU A 357 -13.66 -19.46 3.43
C GLU A 357 -12.23 -18.98 3.74
N ALA A 358 -11.25 -19.87 3.79
CA ALA A 358 -9.85 -19.43 3.91
C ALA A 358 -9.39 -18.77 2.60
N LEU A 359 -9.84 -19.29 1.47
CA LEU A 359 -9.69 -18.69 0.15
C LEU A 359 -11.05 -18.68 -0.56
N LEU A 360 -11.51 -17.50 -0.96
CA LEU A 360 -12.64 -17.32 -1.84
C LEU A 360 -12.16 -16.67 -3.14
N LEU A 361 -12.51 -17.27 -4.28
CA LEU A 361 -12.35 -16.65 -5.59
C LEU A 361 -13.69 -16.64 -6.30
N ASN A 362 -14.18 -15.44 -6.58
CA ASN A 362 -15.40 -15.23 -7.34
C ASN A 362 -15.11 -14.44 -8.62
N ALA A 363 -15.43 -15.03 -9.77
CA ALA A 363 -15.26 -14.43 -11.07
C ALA A 363 -16.56 -14.46 -11.85
N ALA A 364 -17.25 -13.32 -11.96
CA ALA A 364 -18.56 -13.24 -12.57
C ALA A 364 -18.70 -12.07 -13.56
N GLY A 365 -19.86 -12.02 -14.23
CA GLY A 365 -20.27 -10.91 -15.08
C GLY A 365 -20.17 -11.18 -16.59
N ALA A 366 -20.82 -10.31 -17.38
CA ALA A 366 -21.05 -10.55 -18.80
C ALA A 366 -19.81 -10.34 -19.70
N ASN A 367 -18.83 -9.52 -19.26
CA ASN A 367 -17.65 -9.23 -20.08
C ASN A 367 -16.61 -10.34 -19.97
N ALA A 368 -15.96 -10.65 -21.09
CA ALA A 368 -14.86 -11.60 -21.12
C ALA A 368 -13.68 -11.09 -20.28
N LYS A 369 -13.14 -11.98 -19.45
CA LYS A 369 -11.98 -11.73 -18.58
C LYS A 369 -11.12 -12.98 -18.46
N THR A 370 -9.84 -12.78 -18.21
CA THR A 370 -8.89 -13.90 -18.03
C THR A 370 -8.24 -13.78 -16.67
N ILE A 371 -8.32 -14.87 -15.91
CA ILE A 371 -7.70 -14.98 -14.60
C ILE A 371 -6.65 -16.07 -14.69
N ASN A 372 -5.42 -15.76 -14.29
CA ASN A 372 -4.36 -16.74 -14.14
C ASN A 372 -4.02 -16.84 -12.65
N LEU A 373 -4.23 -18.01 -12.06
CA LEU A 373 -3.99 -18.26 -10.64
C LEU A 373 -2.84 -19.26 -10.49
N LEU A 374 -1.88 -18.92 -9.63
CA LEU A 374 -0.93 -19.86 -9.04
C LEU A 374 -1.18 -19.93 -7.54
N ALA A 375 -1.53 -21.11 -7.03
CA ALA A 375 -1.61 -21.40 -5.61
C ALA A 375 -0.63 -22.52 -5.23
N GLU A 376 0.34 -22.23 -4.36
CA GLU A 376 1.40 -23.18 -4.00
C GLU A 376 1.78 -23.14 -2.52
N GLY A 377 1.97 -24.30 -1.88
CA GLY A 377 2.48 -24.39 -0.51
C GLY A 377 1.57 -23.79 0.58
N ASN A 378 0.31 -23.50 0.29
CA ASN A 378 -0.58 -22.85 1.27
C ASN A 378 -1.20 -23.85 2.24
N MET A 379 -1.39 -23.43 3.49
CA MET A 379 -2.27 -24.08 4.45
C MET A 379 -3.54 -23.23 4.61
N LEU A 380 -4.67 -23.74 4.12
CA LEU A 380 -5.96 -23.06 4.08
C LEU A 380 -6.96 -23.82 4.96
N THR A 381 -7.22 -23.28 6.15
CA THR A 381 -8.07 -23.91 7.16
C THR A 381 -9.28 -23.05 7.47
N THR A 382 -10.46 -23.69 7.48
CA THR A 382 -11.67 -23.12 8.06
C THR A 382 -12.17 -23.95 9.25
N VAL A 383 -12.66 -23.24 10.28
CA VAL A 383 -13.20 -23.81 11.51
C VAL A 383 -14.62 -23.28 11.74
N GLY A 384 -15.60 -24.17 11.80
CA GLY A 384 -17.00 -23.76 12.00
C GLY A 384 -17.65 -23.15 10.76
N ALA A 385 -18.98 -23.24 10.70
CA ALA A 385 -19.89 -22.97 9.57
C ALA A 385 -19.78 -23.91 8.36
N ALA A 386 -20.84 -23.89 7.54
CA ALA A 386 -20.98 -24.67 6.32
C ALA A 386 -20.14 -24.16 5.14
N SER A 387 -19.04 -23.45 5.42
CA SER A 387 -18.14 -22.90 4.40
C SER A 387 -17.08 -23.92 4.01
N VAL A 388 -16.60 -23.82 2.77
CA VAL A 388 -15.50 -24.60 2.22
C VAL A 388 -14.17 -23.93 2.60
N ALA A 389 -13.07 -24.68 2.72
CA ALA A 389 -11.79 -24.04 3.03
C ALA A 389 -11.29 -23.21 1.84
N ALA A 390 -11.39 -23.74 0.62
CA ALA A 390 -11.17 -23.00 -0.62
C ALA A 390 -12.35 -23.17 -1.56
N ASP A 391 -12.98 -22.05 -1.93
CA ASP A 391 -14.12 -21.99 -2.84
C ASP A 391 -13.79 -21.14 -4.06
N ILE A 392 -14.01 -21.70 -5.25
CA ILE A 392 -13.71 -21.07 -6.53
C ILE A 392 -14.95 -21.12 -7.42
N ILE A 393 -15.53 -19.95 -7.66
CA ILE A 393 -16.75 -19.79 -8.45
C ILE A 393 -16.43 -19.00 -9.72
N VAL A 394 -16.75 -19.58 -10.88
CA VAL A 394 -16.55 -18.94 -12.18
C VAL A 394 -17.86 -18.92 -12.96
N ASP A 395 -18.43 -17.73 -13.14
CA ASP A 395 -19.69 -17.46 -13.82
C ASP A 395 -19.51 -16.50 -15.01
N GLY A 396 -20.56 -16.36 -15.82
CA GLY A 396 -20.62 -15.39 -16.90
C GLY A 396 -19.60 -15.68 -17.98
N SER A 397 -18.87 -14.67 -18.45
CA SER A 397 -17.89 -14.83 -19.54
C SER A 397 -16.44 -14.98 -19.02
N ALA A 398 -16.26 -15.37 -17.75
CA ALA A 398 -14.94 -15.50 -17.15
C ALA A 398 -14.19 -16.76 -17.63
N SER A 399 -12.87 -16.65 -17.77
CA SER A 399 -11.96 -17.77 -18.01
C SER A 399 -10.86 -17.79 -16.97
N LEU A 400 -10.83 -18.84 -16.15
CA LEU A 400 -9.84 -19.08 -15.11
C LEU A 400 -8.85 -20.18 -15.56
N ASN A 401 -7.57 -19.84 -15.60
CA ASN A 401 -6.47 -20.79 -15.67
C ASN A 401 -5.88 -20.93 -14.26
N ALA A 402 -6.15 -22.03 -13.56
CA ALA A 402 -5.71 -22.23 -12.18
C ALA A 402 -4.67 -23.34 -12.08
N THR A 403 -3.45 -22.98 -11.67
CA THR A 403 -2.41 -23.93 -11.26
C THR A 403 -2.34 -23.97 -9.75
N ILE A 404 -2.89 -25.02 -9.15
CA ILE A 404 -2.96 -25.27 -7.71
C ILE A 404 -2.10 -26.51 -7.43
N GLN A 405 -0.89 -26.32 -6.95
CA GLN A 405 0.10 -27.39 -6.86
C GLN A 405 1.04 -27.26 -5.67
N GLY A 406 1.94 -28.22 -5.49
CA GLY A 406 3.07 -28.05 -4.57
C GLY A 406 2.67 -28.10 -3.10
N ASN A 407 1.85 -29.08 -2.74
CA ASN A 407 1.47 -29.40 -1.37
C ASN A 407 0.61 -28.33 -0.68
N ASN A 408 -0.38 -27.76 -1.38
CA ASN A 408 -1.42 -27.03 -0.66
C ASN A 408 -2.21 -28.00 0.24
N GLU A 409 -2.61 -27.50 1.39
CA GLU A 409 -3.42 -28.21 2.36
C GLU A 409 -4.74 -27.45 2.62
N PHE A 410 -5.85 -28.04 2.21
CA PHE A 410 -7.20 -27.53 2.43
C PHE A 410 -7.85 -28.29 3.58
N ARG A 411 -8.21 -27.60 4.65
CA ARG A 411 -8.79 -28.23 5.86
C ARG A 411 -10.12 -27.60 6.21
N ASN A 412 -11.17 -28.41 6.18
CA ASN A 412 -12.45 -28.05 6.78
C ASN A 412 -12.67 -28.88 8.04
N THR A 413 -12.67 -28.22 9.20
CA THR A 413 -12.82 -28.90 10.49
C THR A 413 -14.25 -28.85 11.04
N ASN A 414 -15.22 -28.33 10.27
CA ASN A 414 -16.60 -28.18 10.70
C ASN A 414 -17.36 -29.52 10.75
N PRO A 415 -17.91 -30.01 11.87
CA PRO A 415 -18.65 -31.28 11.95
C PRO A 415 -19.91 -31.43 11.05
N GLY A 416 -20.29 -30.40 10.27
CA GLY A 416 -21.45 -30.38 9.39
C GLY A 416 -21.30 -31.10 8.04
N GLY A 417 -20.15 -31.68 7.73
CA GLY A 417 -19.97 -32.50 6.51
C GLY A 417 -19.77 -31.70 5.22
N VAL A 418 -19.13 -30.53 5.31
CA VAL A 418 -18.79 -29.71 4.15
C VAL A 418 -17.41 -30.09 3.61
N THR A 419 -17.26 -29.99 2.29
CA THR A 419 -16.03 -30.23 1.52
C THR A 419 -14.93 -29.25 1.94
N ALA A 420 -13.68 -29.61 1.65
CA ALA A 420 -12.54 -28.74 1.94
C ALA A 420 -12.14 -27.89 0.73
N PHE A 421 -12.37 -28.39 -0.48
CA PHE A 421 -12.07 -27.70 -1.72
C PHE A 421 -13.23 -27.80 -2.70
N GLU A 422 -13.66 -26.67 -3.25
CA GLU A 422 -14.75 -26.59 -4.23
C GLU A 422 -14.37 -25.75 -5.44
N VAL A 423 -14.78 -26.22 -6.62
CA VAL A 423 -14.75 -25.45 -7.86
C VAL A 423 -16.08 -25.62 -8.57
N GLU A 424 -16.73 -24.50 -8.87
CA GLU A 424 -17.97 -24.46 -9.63
C GLU A 424 -17.85 -23.58 -10.88
N THR A 425 -18.32 -24.10 -12.02
CA THR A 425 -18.62 -23.28 -13.20
C THR A 425 -20.11 -23.09 -13.39
N LEU A 426 -20.48 -21.83 -13.60
CA LEU A 426 -21.84 -21.34 -13.83
C LEU A 426 -21.90 -20.61 -15.19
N GLY A 427 -23.12 -20.36 -15.69
CA GLY A 427 -23.34 -19.57 -16.89
C GLY A 427 -22.53 -20.04 -18.11
N SER A 428 -21.62 -19.21 -18.59
CA SER A 428 -20.65 -19.54 -19.66
C SER A 428 -19.20 -19.53 -19.18
N GLY A 429 -19.00 -19.65 -17.85
CA GLY A 429 -17.70 -19.62 -17.21
C GLY A 429 -16.83 -20.78 -17.66
N LYS A 430 -15.53 -20.54 -17.74
CA LYS A 430 -14.54 -21.53 -18.15
C LYS A 430 -13.47 -21.67 -17.09
N VAL A 431 -13.17 -22.90 -16.70
CA VAL A 431 -12.06 -23.22 -15.81
C VAL A 431 -11.17 -24.24 -16.48
N HIS A 432 -9.86 -23.97 -16.46
CA HIS A 432 -8.80 -24.90 -16.79
C HIS A 432 -7.92 -25.09 -15.54
N LEU A 433 -8.05 -26.24 -14.88
CA LEU A 433 -7.53 -26.50 -13.55
C LEU A 433 -6.39 -27.53 -13.58
N ASN A 434 -5.25 -27.19 -13.00
CA ASN A 434 -4.20 -28.13 -12.61
C ASN A 434 -4.22 -28.22 -11.08
N LEU A 435 -4.45 -29.42 -10.54
CA LEU A 435 -4.61 -29.67 -9.11
C LEU A 435 -3.53 -30.64 -8.57
N ASN A 436 -2.31 -30.66 -9.10
CA ASN A 436 -1.34 -31.71 -8.78
C ASN A 436 -0.71 -31.60 -7.39
N GLY A 437 -0.75 -32.69 -6.61
CA GLY A 437 0.03 -32.83 -5.38
C GLY A 437 -0.50 -32.01 -4.21
N ASN A 438 -1.82 -31.99 -4.00
CA ASN A 438 -2.46 -31.30 -2.88
C ASN A 438 -3.11 -32.30 -1.91
N THR A 439 -3.46 -31.79 -0.73
CA THR A 439 -4.21 -32.53 0.29
C THR A 439 -5.46 -31.75 0.66
N ALA A 440 -6.62 -32.41 0.61
CA ALA A 440 -7.86 -31.89 1.14
C ALA A 440 -8.34 -32.79 2.27
N ILE A 441 -8.79 -32.19 3.37
CA ILE A 441 -9.27 -32.90 4.55
C ILE A 441 -10.58 -32.23 4.93
N ALA A 442 -11.68 -32.83 4.52
CA ALA A 442 -13.00 -32.44 4.96
C ALA A 442 -13.27 -32.97 6.37
N SER A 443 -14.35 -32.46 6.92
CA SER A 443 -14.77 -32.77 8.29
C SER A 443 -15.30 -34.19 8.44
N ASN A 444 -15.32 -34.69 9.68
CA ASN A 444 -15.98 -35.95 10.03
C ASN A 444 -17.47 -35.90 9.66
N GLY A 445 -17.82 -36.49 8.51
CA GLY A 445 -19.19 -36.55 8.00
C GLY A 445 -19.36 -36.08 6.55
N ALA A 446 -18.38 -35.39 5.98
CA ALA A 446 -18.36 -35.13 4.54
C ALA A 446 -18.09 -36.45 3.80
N VAL A 447 -18.72 -36.64 2.64
CA VAL A 447 -18.44 -37.79 1.77
C VAL A 447 -17.19 -37.51 0.94
N ASP A 448 -16.99 -36.26 0.56
CA ASP A 448 -16.02 -35.83 -0.45
C ASP A 448 -15.14 -34.69 0.08
N ASP A 449 -13.82 -34.81 -0.08
CA ASP A 449 -12.85 -33.77 0.28
C ASP A 449 -12.77 -32.67 -0.80
N TYR A 450 -12.83 -33.09 -2.06
CA TYR A 450 -12.84 -32.27 -3.27
C TYR A 450 -14.20 -32.33 -3.97
N PHE A 451 -14.73 -31.18 -4.39
CA PHE A 451 -15.99 -31.06 -5.11
C PHE A 451 -15.82 -30.25 -6.41
N LEU A 452 -15.96 -30.91 -7.56
CA LEU A 452 -15.74 -30.32 -8.88
C LEU A 452 -17.03 -30.37 -9.71
N THR A 453 -17.67 -29.21 -9.89
CA THR A 453 -19.00 -29.12 -10.49
C THR A 453 -19.03 -28.22 -11.71
N GLU A 454 -19.48 -28.80 -12.83
CA GLU A 454 -19.92 -28.04 -14.00
C GLU A 454 -21.45 -27.97 -13.99
N THR A 455 -21.98 -26.87 -13.46
CA THR A 455 -23.42 -26.57 -13.55
C THR A 455 -23.76 -26.01 -14.93
N ALA A 456 -22.88 -25.16 -15.46
CA ALA A 456 -22.86 -24.72 -16.85
C ALA A 456 -21.45 -24.25 -17.25
N GLY A 457 -21.25 -23.91 -18.52
CA GLY A 457 -19.96 -23.46 -19.02
C GLY A 457 -19.04 -24.63 -19.37
N GLU A 458 -17.79 -24.60 -18.90
CA GLU A 458 -16.77 -25.60 -19.20
C GLU A 458 -15.80 -25.74 -18.01
N LEU A 459 -15.69 -26.94 -17.44
CA LEU A 459 -14.66 -27.27 -16.45
C LEU A 459 -13.71 -28.33 -17.04
N THR A 460 -12.46 -27.95 -17.30
CA THR A 460 -11.40 -28.86 -17.73
C THR A 460 -10.35 -29.04 -16.63
N VAL A 461 -9.93 -30.29 -16.42
CA VAL A 461 -8.86 -30.63 -15.47
C VAL A 461 -7.66 -31.16 -16.23
N PHE A 462 -6.51 -30.53 -16.01
CA PHE A 462 -5.23 -30.94 -16.55
C PHE A 462 -4.84 -32.31 -16.00
N GLN A 463 -4.55 -33.24 -16.90
CA GLN A 463 -4.01 -34.56 -16.56
C GLN A 463 -2.61 -34.72 -17.18
N LEU A 464 -1.61 -35.02 -16.35
CA LEU A 464 -0.31 -35.48 -16.84
C LEU A 464 -0.51 -36.87 -17.45
N LEU A 465 -0.52 -36.98 -18.77
CA LEU A 465 -0.37 -38.26 -19.43
C LEU A 465 1.09 -38.73 -19.20
N PRO A 466 1.35 -39.82 -18.45
CA PRO A 466 2.72 -40.29 -18.28
C PRO A 466 3.30 -40.75 -19.63
N PRO A 467 4.61 -40.53 -19.88
CA PRO A 467 5.26 -41.09 -21.04
C PRO A 467 5.48 -42.59 -20.79
N VAL A 468 4.51 -43.39 -21.23
CA VAL A 468 4.65 -44.84 -21.46
C VAL A 468 4.82 -45.67 -20.18
N VAL A 469 3.77 -46.46 -19.88
CA VAL A 469 3.65 -47.58 -18.89
C VAL A 469 3.07 -47.27 -17.50
N ALA A 470 1.84 -46.76 -17.46
CA ALA A 470 0.64 -47.36 -16.85
C ALA A 470 -0.55 -46.46 -17.24
N PRO A 471 -1.74 -46.98 -17.56
CA PRO A 471 -2.87 -46.12 -17.88
C PRO A 471 -3.33 -45.45 -16.59
N ASP A 472 -3.53 -44.14 -16.65
CA ASP A 472 -4.31 -43.34 -15.68
C ASP A 472 -3.58 -43.05 -14.35
N GLU A 473 -2.68 -42.06 -14.33
CA GLU A 473 -2.57 -41.21 -13.13
C GLU A 473 -3.72 -40.22 -13.23
N SER A 474 -4.86 -40.61 -12.68
CA SER A 474 -6.02 -39.74 -12.57
C SER A 474 -5.73 -38.64 -11.55
N ILE A 475 -6.55 -37.58 -11.54
CA ILE A 475 -6.42 -36.49 -10.55
C ILE A 475 -6.55 -37.03 -9.11
N GLU A 476 -7.25 -38.16 -8.95
CA GLU A 476 -7.43 -38.88 -7.68
C GLU A 476 -6.15 -39.57 -7.21
N ASP A 477 -5.26 -39.98 -8.13
CA ASP A 477 -4.02 -40.69 -7.79
C ASP A 477 -2.90 -39.75 -7.31
N VAL A 478 -2.95 -38.48 -7.74
CA VAL A 478 -1.92 -37.47 -7.45
C VAL A 478 -2.33 -36.49 -6.35
N ASN A 479 -3.50 -36.69 -5.74
CA ASN A 479 -4.01 -35.89 -4.63
C ASN A 479 -4.39 -36.79 -3.45
N ASN A 480 -4.36 -36.22 -2.25
CA ASN A 480 -4.82 -36.91 -1.04
C ASN A 480 -6.18 -36.36 -0.61
N GLY A 481 -7.23 -37.15 -0.83
CA GLY A 481 -8.62 -36.86 -0.45
C GLY A 481 -9.62 -37.59 -1.35
N THR A 482 -10.89 -37.63 -0.97
CA THR A 482 -11.98 -38.17 -1.81
C THR A 482 -12.53 -37.11 -2.77
N PHE A 483 -12.98 -37.54 -3.96
CA PHE A 483 -13.45 -36.65 -5.02
C PHE A 483 -14.93 -36.88 -5.36
N ASN A 484 -15.65 -35.78 -5.59
CA ASN A 484 -16.93 -35.74 -6.29
C ASN A 484 -16.77 -34.94 -7.58
N ILE A 485 -16.92 -35.61 -8.72
CA ILE A 485 -16.73 -35.00 -10.04
C ILE A 485 -18.04 -35.12 -10.82
N SER A 486 -18.63 -33.98 -11.18
CA SER A 486 -19.84 -33.97 -12.02
C SER A 486 -19.58 -34.52 -13.44
N ALA A 487 -20.62 -35.00 -14.12
CA ALA A 487 -20.47 -35.64 -15.44
C ALA A 487 -20.01 -34.69 -16.57
N GLY A 488 -20.06 -33.36 -16.36
CA GLY A 488 -19.61 -32.36 -17.33
C GLY A 488 -18.09 -32.16 -17.36
N VAL A 489 -17.40 -32.50 -16.27
CA VAL A 489 -15.96 -32.27 -16.14
C VAL A 489 -15.18 -33.11 -17.16
N THR A 490 -14.29 -32.45 -17.91
CA THR A 490 -13.47 -33.11 -18.95
C THR A 490 -11.98 -33.00 -18.66
N HIS A 491 -11.19 -33.87 -19.29
CA HIS A 491 -9.74 -33.86 -19.16
C HIS A 491 -9.07 -33.14 -20.32
N ASP A 492 -8.04 -32.36 -20.01
CA ASP A 492 -7.17 -31.71 -20.99
C ASP A 492 -5.70 -32.06 -20.71
N ALA A 493 -4.92 -32.25 -21.78
CA ALA A 493 -3.47 -32.48 -21.70
C ALA A 493 -2.68 -31.18 -21.97
N THR A 494 -3.34 -30.06 -22.28
CA THR A 494 -2.65 -28.78 -22.44
C THR A 494 -2.22 -28.24 -21.07
N PRO A 495 -0.95 -27.81 -20.90
CA PRO A 495 -0.53 -27.22 -19.63
C PRO A 495 -1.32 -25.97 -19.31
N VAL A 496 -1.73 -25.83 -18.05
CA VAL A 496 -2.39 -24.61 -17.55
C VAL A 496 -1.36 -23.46 -17.53
N PRO A 497 -1.66 -22.31 -18.17
CA PRO A 497 -0.80 -21.14 -18.06
C PRO A 497 -0.66 -20.66 -16.61
N THR A 498 0.57 -20.31 -16.20
CA THR A 498 0.84 -19.67 -14.91
C THR A 498 0.96 -18.15 -15.07
N PRO A 499 0.52 -17.36 -14.05
CA PRO A 499 0.53 -15.89 -14.04
C PRO A 499 1.90 -15.20 -14.16
#